data_AF-A0A7V2MCX3-F1
#
_entry.id   AF-A0A7V2MCX3-F1
#
_cell.length_a   1.000
_cell.length_b   1.000
_cell.length_c   1.000
_cell.angle_alpha   90.00
_cell.angle_beta   90.00
_cell.angle_gamma   90.00
#
_symmetry.space_group_name_H-M   'P 1'
#
loop_
_entity.id
_entity.type
_entity.pdbx_description
1 polymer ?
#
loop_
_entity_poly.entity_id
_entity_poly.type
_entity_poly.pdbx_seq_one_letter_code
_entity_poly.pdbx_strand_id
1 'polypeptide(L)'
;MPNPIRILTAVPICDGHDSAINTVNLELIHAGIEVIYLGYHRSVRDVVRAAIQEDVRAVGISSYNGGHVEFFSQVGDALRRETGGEIQVFGGGGGTITPGDEKIMRRHGVDRIFFAGTSLESIVDYVKSLGETSRKPGARQN
;
A
#
# COMPACT_ATOMS: atom_id res chain seq x y z
N MET A 1 -11.55 -19.89 -11.27
CA MET A 1 -12.14 -18.62 -10.79
C MET A 1 -11.04 -17.57 -10.82
N PRO A 2 -11.27 -16.32 -11.25
CA PRO A 2 -10.26 -15.28 -11.10
C PRO A 2 -9.94 -15.11 -9.61
N ASN A 3 -8.66 -15.07 -9.25
CA ASN A 3 -8.22 -14.87 -7.87
C ASN A 3 -8.58 -13.41 -7.49
N PRO A 4 -9.34 -13.16 -6.41
CA PRO A 4 -9.70 -11.80 -6.01
C PRO A 4 -8.43 -10.98 -5.71
N ILE A 5 -8.46 -9.68 -6.02
CA ILE A 5 -7.36 -8.76 -5.69
C ILE A 5 -7.32 -8.64 -4.17
N ARG A 6 -6.17 -8.99 -3.57
CA ARG A 6 -5.89 -8.84 -2.14
C ARG A 6 -5.05 -7.60 -1.90
N ILE A 7 -5.44 -6.79 -0.92
CA ILE A 7 -4.70 -5.60 -0.50
C ILE A 7 -4.49 -5.67 1.00
N LEU A 8 -3.27 -5.38 1.43
CA LEU A 8 -2.97 -5.21 2.85
C LEU A 8 -3.00 -3.72 3.19
N THR A 9 -3.70 -3.32 4.25
CA THR A 9 -3.65 -1.95 4.74
C THR A 9 -3.11 -1.86 6.16
N ALA A 10 -2.34 -0.82 6.44
CA ALA A 10 -1.70 -0.61 7.73
C ALA A 10 -1.52 0.88 8.05
N VAL A 11 -1.51 1.19 9.34
CA VAL A 11 -1.11 2.52 9.84
C VAL A 11 0.24 2.40 10.58
N PRO A 12 1.22 3.28 10.27
CA PRO A 12 2.57 3.20 10.82
C PRO A 12 2.67 3.23 12.34
N ILE A 13 3.87 2.91 12.83
CA ILE A 13 4.22 3.07 14.25
C ILE A 13 4.04 4.52 14.71
N CYS A 14 3.50 4.69 15.92
CA CYS A 14 3.21 6.00 16.51
C CYS A 14 2.23 6.86 15.69
N ASP A 15 1.29 6.22 15.00
CA ASP A 15 0.17 6.89 14.34
C ASP A 15 -1.13 6.16 14.68
N GLY A 16 -2.08 6.88 15.27
CA GLY A 16 -3.41 6.37 15.66
C GLY A 16 -4.53 6.84 14.72
N HIS A 17 -4.21 7.53 13.63
CA HIS A 17 -5.22 8.08 12.71
C HIS A 17 -5.62 7.03 11.67
N ASP A 18 -6.59 6.19 12.01
CA ASP A 18 -7.07 5.12 11.13
C ASP A 18 -8.41 5.41 10.45
N SER A 19 -9.06 6.54 10.77
CA SER A 19 -10.38 6.87 10.24
C SER A 19 -10.40 6.95 8.71
N ALA A 20 -9.35 7.52 8.12
CA ALA A 20 -9.23 7.65 6.66
C ALA A 20 -9.00 6.28 6.00
N ILE A 21 -8.10 5.45 6.54
CA ILE A 21 -7.83 4.12 5.95
C ILE A 21 -9.05 3.21 6.11
N ASN A 22 -9.80 3.31 7.20
CA ASN A 22 -11.02 2.53 7.40
C ASN A 22 -12.09 2.90 6.38
N THR A 23 -12.21 4.18 6.04
CA THR A 23 -13.12 4.63 4.96
C THR A 23 -12.69 4.08 3.61
N VAL A 24 -11.40 4.13 3.29
CA VAL A 24 -10.86 3.54 2.05
C VAL A 24 -11.09 2.02 2.02
N ASN A 25 -10.86 1.32 3.14
CA ASN A 25 -11.06 -0.12 3.25
C ASN A 25 -12.52 -0.51 2.95
N LEU A 26 -13.49 0.24 3.48
CA LEU A 26 -14.91 0.00 3.22
C LEU A 26 -15.25 0.12 1.72
N GLU A 27 -14.75 1.17 1.06
CA GLU A 27 -14.98 1.36 -0.38
C GLU A 27 -14.32 0.28 -1.23
N LEU A 28 -13.11 -0.16 -0.87
CA LEU A 28 -12.44 -1.30 -1.53
C LEU A 28 -13.27 -2.58 -1.38
N ILE A 29 -13.79 -2.85 -0.19
CA ILE A 29 -14.66 -4.02 0.07
C ILE A 29 -15.96 -3.92 -0.75
N HIS A 30 -16.61 -2.75 -0.80
CA HIS A 30 -17.79 -2.51 -1.63
C HIS A 30 -17.51 -2.75 -3.12
N ALA A 31 -16.28 -2.49 -3.56
CA ALA A 31 -15.83 -2.74 -4.92
C ALA A 31 -15.41 -4.20 -5.20
N GLY A 32 -15.53 -5.11 -4.22
CA GLY A 32 -15.23 -6.53 -4.34
C GLY A 32 -13.74 -6.90 -4.16
N ILE A 33 -12.95 -6.01 -3.56
CA ILE A 33 -11.53 -6.23 -3.25
C ILE A 33 -11.41 -6.83 -1.85
N GLU A 34 -10.53 -7.82 -1.70
CA GLU A 34 -10.24 -8.45 -0.41
C GLU A 34 -9.23 -7.57 0.35
N VAL A 35 -9.60 -7.13 1.56
CA VAL A 35 -8.78 -6.21 2.37
C VAL A 35 -8.33 -6.90 3.64
N ILE A 36 -7.02 -6.95 3.84
CA ILE A 36 -6.36 -7.42 5.06
C ILE A 36 -5.90 -6.19 5.84
N TYR A 37 -6.66 -5.81 6.86
CA TYR A 37 -6.32 -4.65 7.69
C TYR A 37 -5.47 -5.08 8.89
N LEU A 38 -4.19 -4.67 8.93
CA LEU A 38 -3.30 -4.98 10.05
C LEU A 38 -3.57 -4.11 11.28
N GLY A 39 -4.31 -3.01 11.16
CA GLY A 39 -4.47 -2.04 12.24
C GLY A 39 -3.36 -0.98 12.26
N TYR A 40 -3.33 -0.24 13.37
CA TYR A 40 -2.36 0.80 13.64
C TYR A 40 -1.18 0.34 14.50
N HIS A 41 -0.15 1.17 14.57
CA HIS A 41 1.11 0.88 15.26
C HIS A 41 1.83 -0.36 14.71
N ARG A 42 1.96 -0.44 13.38
CA ARG A 42 2.68 -1.54 12.73
C ARG A 42 4.11 -1.16 12.39
N SER A 43 5.03 -2.10 12.66
CA SER A 43 6.41 -1.96 12.23
C SER A 43 6.54 -2.28 10.73
N VAL A 44 7.58 -1.75 10.09
CA VAL A 44 7.90 -2.07 8.68
C VAL A 44 8.00 -3.58 8.48
N ARG A 45 8.67 -4.28 9.40
CA ARG A 45 8.85 -5.73 9.35
C ARG A 45 7.52 -6.49 9.35
N ASP A 46 6.58 -6.07 10.20
CA ASP A 46 5.28 -6.75 10.29
C ASP A 46 4.46 -6.55 9.01
N VAL A 47 4.48 -5.32 8.47
CA VAL A 47 3.81 -4.98 7.20
C VAL A 47 4.38 -5.81 6.05
N VAL A 48 5.72 -5.83 5.88
CA VAL A 48 6.39 -6.56 4.79
C VAL A 48 6.13 -8.06 4.91
N ARG A 49 6.29 -8.62 6.11
CA ARG A 49 6.07 -10.06 6.35
C ARG A 49 4.63 -10.46 6.01
N ALA A 50 3.65 -9.71 6.51
CA ALA A 50 2.25 -10.02 6.26
C ALA A 50 1.90 -9.87 4.78
N ALA A 51 2.42 -8.84 4.10
CA ALA A 51 2.17 -8.63 2.68
C ALA A 51 2.64 -9.83 1.83
N ILE A 52 3.82 -10.36 2.14
CA ILE A 52 4.36 -11.54 1.45
C ILE A 52 3.57 -12.81 1.81
N GLN A 53 3.26 -13.00 3.08
CA GLN A 53 2.55 -14.21 3.56
C GLN A 53 1.13 -14.32 3.00
N GLU A 54 0.45 -13.18 2.85
CA GLU A 54 -0.92 -13.10 2.35
C GLU A 54 -1.00 -13.00 0.81
N ASP A 55 0.15 -13.04 0.11
CA ASP A 55 0.26 -12.91 -1.36
C ASP A 55 -0.54 -11.70 -1.90
N VAL A 56 -0.39 -10.54 -1.23
CA VAL A 56 -1.16 -9.35 -1.59
C VAL A 56 -0.62 -8.67 -2.83
N ARG A 57 -1.51 -8.00 -3.56
CA ARG A 57 -1.13 -7.25 -4.75
C ARG A 57 -0.47 -5.92 -4.42
N ALA A 58 -0.91 -5.29 -3.35
CA ALA A 58 -0.31 -4.05 -2.87
C ALA A 58 -0.53 -3.85 -1.38
N VAL A 59 0.28 -2.97 -0.83
CA VAL A 59 0.21 -2.45 0.53
C VAL A 59 -0.26 -1.01 0.49
N GLY A 60 -1.38 -0.72 1.16
CA GLY A 60 -1.92 0.62 1.39
C GLY A 60 -1.54 1.15 2.76
N ILE A 61 -0.76 2.22 2.82
CA ILE A 61 -0.32 2.85 4.08
C ILE A 61 -1.05 4.17 4.25
N SER A 62 -1.61 4.41 5.44
CA SER A 62 -2.12 5.73 5.82
C SER A 62 -1.25 6.31 6.91
N SER A 63 -0.67 7.49 6.68
CA SER A 63 0.21 8.14 7.65
C SER A 63 -0.03 9.64 7.80
N TYR A 64 -0.34 10.06 9.01
CA TYR A 64 -0.55 11.44 9.43
C TYR A 64 0.61 11.99 10.28
N ASN A 65 1.64 11.18 10.55
CA ASN A 65 2.80 11.56 11.35
C ASN A 65 3.98 12.10 10.50
N GLY A 66 4.96 12.72 11.16
CA GLY A 66 6.15 13.27 10.48
C GLY A 66 7.16 12.21 10.00
N GLY A 67 6.98 10.94 10.37
CA GLY A 67 7.87 9.83 10.00
C GLY A 67 7.48 9.12 8.70
N HIS A 68 6.49 9.64 7.97
CA HIS A 68 5.94 9.00 6.78
C HIS A 68 6.99 8.71 5.71
N VAL A 69 7.88 9.67 5.37
CA VAL A 69 8.90 9.47 4.32
C VAL A 69 9.76 8.26 4.62
N GLU A 70 10.27 8.18 5.85
CA GLU A 70 11.14 7.09 6.30
C GLU A 70 10.37 5.76 6.27
N PHE A 71 9.17 5.74 6.85
CA PHE A 71 8.38 4.51 6.95
C PHE A 71 8.00 3.95 5.57
N PHE A 72 7.47 4.79 4.68
CA PHE A 72 7.11 4.41 3.33
C PHE A 72 8.32 3.94 2.53
N SER A 73 9.44 4.66 2.62
CA SER A 73 10.68 4.29 1.94
C SER A 73 11.22 2.94 2.41
N GLN A 74 11.23 2.69 3.73
CA GLN A 74 11.65 1.40 4.28
C GLN A 74 10.73 0.24 3.85
N VAL A 75 9.41 0.44 3.81
CA VAL A 75 8.47 -0.58 3.33
C VAL A 75 8.68 -0.84 1.83
N GLY A 76 8.76 0.20 1.01
CA GLY A 76 8.96 0.08 -0.44
C GLY A 76 10.28 -0.60 -0.78
N ASP A 77 11.38 -0.21 -0.14
CA ASP A 77 12.69 -0.84 -0.36
C ASP A 77 12.71 -2.30 0.09
N ALA A 78 12.06 -2.62 1.22
CA ALA A 78 11.99 -3.98 1.71
C ALA A 78 11.15 -4.88 0.79
N LEU A 79 9.96 -4.44 0.38
CA LEU A 79 9.13 -5.19 -0.56
C LEU A 79 9.81 -5.35 -1.92
N ARG A 80 10.47 -4.31 -2.43
CA ARG A 80 11.21 -4.38 -3.69
C ARG A 80 12.36 -5.40 -3.61
N ARG A 81 13.08 -5.43 -2.49
CA ARG A 81 14.19 -6.39 -2.26
C ARG A 81 13.68 -7.83 -2.15
N GLU A 82 12.57 -8.05 -1.45
CA GLU A 82 12.08 -9.39 -1.13
C GLU A 82 11.18 -10.00 -2.20
N THR A 83 10.50 -9.16 -2.99
CA THR A 83 9.51 -9.60 -4.00
C THR A 83 9.88 -9.20 -5.42
N GLY A 84 10.99 -8.49 -5.63
CA GLY A 84 11.36 -7.96 -6.95
C GLY A 84 10.44 -6.84 -7.45
N GLY A 85 9.58 -6.27 -6.59
CA GLY A 85 8.59 -5.25 -6.94
C GLY A 85 7.26 -5.83 -7.44
N GLU A 86 6.96 -7.09 -7.13
CA GLU A 86 5.65 -7.69 -7.44
C GLU A 86 4.52 -7.13 -6.58
N ILE A 87 4.84 -6.75 -5.33
CA ILE A 87 3.92 -6.10 -4.40
C ILE A 87 4.16 -4.58 -4.44
N GLN A 88 3.12 -3.84 -4.82
CA GLN A 88 3.20 -2.39 -4.92
C GLN A 88 2.91 -1.70 -3.58
N VAL A 89 3.37 -0.47 -3.42
CA VAL A 89 3.10 0.36 -2.24
C VAL A 89 2.36 1.61 -2.65
N PHE A 90 1.19 1.82 -2.06
CA PHE A 90 0.44 3.06 -2.18
C PHE A 90 0.07 3.61 -0.82
N GLY A 91 -0.38 4.86 -0.78
CA GLY A 91 -0.86 5.42 0.48
C GLY A 91 -1.22 6.88 0.43
N GLY A 92 -1.44 7.46 1.60
CA GLY A 92 -1.78 8.86 1.76
C GLY A 92 -1.66 9.34 3.20
N GLY A 93 -1.87 10.64 3.40
CA GLY A 93 -1.70 11.25 4.73
C GLY A 93 -2.53 12.51 4.97
N GLY A 94 -3.64 12.66 4.24
CA GLY A 94 -4.65 13.73 4.43
C GLY A 94 -4.18 15.19 4.30
N GLY A 95 -2.89 15.45 4.10
CA GLY A 95 -2.28 16.77 4.05
C GLY A 95 -0.84 16.82 4.58
N THR A 96 -0.38 15.80 5.30
CA THR A 96 0.97 15.76 5.88
C THR A 96 2.07 15.49 4.85
N ILE A 97 1.73 14.80 3.76
CA ILE A 97 2.69 14.40 2.73
C ILE A 97 2.75 15.47 1.64
N THR A 98 3.94 15.98 1.35
CA THR A 98 4.16 16.97 0.28
C THR A 98 4.56 16.30 -1.05
N PRO A 99 4.46 17.01 -2.20
CA PRO A 99 4.99 16.51 -3.47
C PRO A 99 6.50 16.24 -3.45
N GLY A 100 7.26 16.94 -2.60
CA GLY A 100 8.68 16.69 -2.39
C GLY A 100 8.94 15.35 -1.71
N ASP A 101 8.13 15.05 -0.69
CA ASP A 101 8.16 13.77 0.04
C ASP A 101 7.82 12.60 -0.87
N GLU A 102 6.77 12.73 -1.69
CA GLU A 102 6.42 11.74 -2.71
C GLU A 102 7.61 11.44 -3.63
N LYS A 103 8.31 12.48 -4.11
CA LYS A 103 9.47 12.28 -5.00
C LYS A 103 10.59 11.50 -4.34
N ILE A 104 10.77 11.62 -3.03
CA ILE A 104 11.74 10.83 -2.26
C ILE A 104 11.23 9.40 -2.16
N MET A 105 10.01 9.20 -1.65
CA MET A 105 9.40 7.89 -1.45
C MET A 105 9.35 7.06 -2.74
N ARG A 106 9.06 7.68 -3.90
CA ARG A 106 9.04 7.00 -5.21
C ARG A 106 10.41 6.46 -5.64
N ARG A 107 11.52 7.03 -5.15
CA ARG A 107 12.87 6.48 -5.39
C ARG A 107 13.12 5.21 -4.58
N HIS A 108 12.38 5.04 -3.48
CA HIS A 108 12.47 3.93 -2.54
C HIS A 108 11.34 2.91 -2.72
N GLY A 109 10.81 2.77 -3.94
CA GLY A 109 9.83 1.73 -4.26
C GLY A 109 8.39 2.01 -3.86
N VAL A 110 8.03 3.26 -3.54
CA VAL A 110 6.61 3.66 -3.43
C VAL A 110 6.03 3.96 -4.80
N ASP A 111 4.92 3.33 -5.15
CA ASP A 111 4.30 3.45 -6.46
C ASP A 111 3.42 4.69 -6.56
N ARG A 112 2.58 4.93 -5.54
CA ARG A 112 1.53 5.95 -5.60
C ARG A 112 1.23 6.61 -4.26
N ILE A 113 1.21 7.94 -4.23
CA ILE A 113 0.66 8.71 -3.12
C ILE A 113 -0.65 9.39 -3.55
N PHE A 114 -1.63 9.36 -2.64
CA PHE A 114 -2.89 10.07 -2.74
C PHE A 114 -2.89 11.25 -1.78
N PHE A 115 -3.11 12.44 -2.34
CA PHE A 115 -3.15 13.68 -1.58
C PHE A 115 -4.57 13.98 -1.09
N ALA A 116 -4.67 14.93 -0.15
CA ALA A 116 -5.95 15.44 0.32
C ALA A 116 -6.87 15.83 -0.85
N GLY A 117 -8.13 15.41 -0.80
CA GLY A 117 -9.11 15.67 -1.87
C GLY A 117 -9.13 14.65 -3.01
N THR A 118 -8.26 13.64 -3.00
CA THR A 118 -8.39 12.49 -3.93
C THR A 118 -9.72 11.77 -3.67
N SER A 119 -10.50 11.49 -4.72
CA SER A 119 -11.75 10.72 -4.60
C SER A 119 -11.48 9.26 -4.25
N LEU A 120 -12.38 8.65 -3.47
CA LEU A 120 -12.32 7.23 -3.12
C LEU A 120 -12.40 6.34 -4.37
N GLU A 121 -13.20 6.75 -5.35
CA GLU A 121 -13.29 6.09 -6.67
C GLU A 121 -11.93 6.01 -7.37
N SER A 122 -11.13 7.09 -7.35
CA SER A 122 -9.79 7.08 -7.96
C SER A 122 -8.86 6.07 -7.28
N ILE A 123 -9.00 5.86 -5.96
CA ILE A 123 -8.22 4.87 -5.21
C ILE A 123 -8.66 3.46 -5.59
N VAL A 124 -9.97 3.22 -5.66
CA VAL A 124 -10.55 1.94 -6.08
C VAL A 124 -10.10 1.58 -7.51
N ASP A 125 -10.16 2.52 -8.44
CA ASP A 125 -9.75 2.33 -9.83
C ASP A 125 -8.27 2.01 -9.95
N TYR A 126 -7.43 2.71 -9.18
CA TYR A 126 -6.01 2.38 -9.07
C TYR A 126 -5.82 0.93 -8.61
N VAL A 127 -6.48 0.51 -7.53
CA VAL A 127 -6.36 -0.86 -7.01
C VAL A 127 -6.85 -1.90 -8.03
N LYS A 128 -7.96 -1.65 -8.73
CA LYS A 128 -8.46 -2.54 -9.79
C LYS A 128 -7.46 -2.69 -10.94
N SER A 129 -6.82 -1.60 -11.35
CA SER A 129 -5.80 -1.62 -12.42
C SER A 129 -4.61 -2.52 -12.08
N LEU A 130 -4.34 -2.75 -10.79
CA LEU A 130 -3.27 -3.64 -10.35
C LEU A 130 -3.59 -5.11 -10.68
N GLY A 131 -4.86 -5.50 -10.69
CA GLY A 131 -5.30 -6.85 -11.06
C GLY A 131 -5.24 -7.11 -12.56
N GLU A 132 -5.43 -6.08 -13.38
CA GLU A 132 -5.37 -6.17 -14.85
C GLU A 132 -3.94 -6.27 -15.37
N THR A 133 -2.99 -5.64 -14.66
CA THR A 133 -1.56 -5.67 -14.96
C THR A 133 -0.98 -7.04 -14.60
N SER A 134 -1.34 -8.08 -15.35
CA SER A 134 -0.99 -9.48 -15.12
C SER A 134 0.48 -9.68 -14.71
N ARG A 135 0.69 -10.55 -13.71
CA ARG A 135 1.96 -11.20 -13.33
C ARG A 135 2.81 -11.40 -14.59
N LYS A 136 3.94 -10.71 -14.74
CA LYS A 136 4.98 -11.22 -15.65
C LYS A 136 5.30 -12.61 -15.11
N PRO A 137 5.20 -13.70 -15.91
CA PRO A 137 5.56 -15.02 -15.42
C PRO A 137 7.04 -14.96 -15.06
N GLY A 138 7.32 -14.89 -13.75
CA GLY A 138 8.66 -15.00 -13.21
C GLY A 138 9.23 -16.34 -13.69
N ALA A 139 10.30 -16.25 -14.46
CA ALA A 139 11.06 -17.37 -14.94
C ALA A 139 11.44 -18.27 -13.76
N ARG A 140 10.79 -19.42 -13.64
CA ARG A 140 11.41 -20.58 -13.01
C ARG A 140 12.56 -21.00 -13.94
N GLN A 141 13.74 -20.45 -13.71
CA GLN A 141 14.97 -21.05 -14.18
C GLN A 141 15.40 -22.07 -13.13
N ASN A 142 15.20 -23.34 -13.52
CA ASN A 142 15.77 -24.60 -13.05
C ASN A 142 16.59 -24.61 -11.76
#